data_AF-A0A1U9NHQ1-F1
#
_entry.id   AF-A0A1U9NHQ1-F1
#
_cell.length_a   1.000
_cell.length_b   1.000
_cell.length_c   1.000
_cell.angle_alpha   90.00
_cell.angle_beta   90.00
_cell.angle_gamma   90.00
#
_symmetry.space_group_name_H-M   'P 1'
#
loop_
_entity.id
_entity.type
_entity.pdbx_description
1 polymer ?
#
loop_
_entity_poly.entity_id
_entity_poly.type
_entity_poly.pdbx_seq_one_letter_code
_entity_poly.pdbx_strand_id
1 'polypeptide(L)'
;MICTRNLLTVVACCVFIVPVCGCWPGADLIGTYEKDISGKQAFWGGYSEGQTYVLLHDIFLKRDPPETYNSKIRMYAGVPPRELTYCVRGLIYSSPDSIEQYRDAPEEWPQIKGIIKAGTKLECTKIIGWGTLMWPMSHTIYATVKDGDYTGKLIDIKDLSLRSRVKIGFDEEYVLHPNPDLLKKENEVN
;
A
#
# COMPACT_ATOMS: atom_id res chain seq x y z
N MET A 1 33.27 -82.07 1.62
CA MET A 1 31.85 -81.81 1.37
C MET A 1 31.51 -80.53 2.13
N ILE A 2 31.11 -79.47 1.41
CA ILE A 2 30.43 -78.25 1.89
C ILE A 2 31.21 -77.37 2.89
N CYS A 3 31.27 -76.05 2.82
CA CYS A 3 31.10 -75.03 1.80
C CYS A 3 31.46 -73.73 2.56
N THR A 4 32.29 -72.90 1.96
CA THR A 4 32.66 -71.56 2.40
C THR A 4 31.45 -70.65 2.58
N ARG A 5 31.51 -69.68 3.51
CA ARG A 5 31.02 -68.32 3.23
C ARG A 5 31.50 -67.27 4.24
N ASN A 6 32.41 -66.44 3.74
CA ASN A 6 32.80 -65.15 4.29
C ASN A 6 31.59 -64.22 4.35
N LEU A 7 31.31 -63.67 5.53
CA LEU A 7 30.32 -62.63 5.74
C LEU A 7 30.98 -61.26 5.45
N LEU A 8 30.96 -60.85 4.19
CA LEU A 8 31.34 -59.50 3.78
C LEU A 8 30.20 -58.55 4.16
N THR A 9 30.40 -57.78 5.22
CA THR A 9 29.53 -56.67 5.61
C THR A 9 29.64 -55.56 4.56
N VAL A 10 28.68 -55.52 3.64
CA VAL A 10 28.51 -54.41 2.69
C VAL A 10 27.95 -53.23 3.48
N VAL A 11 28.82 -52.29 3.87
CA VAL A 11 28.41 -50.96 4.32
C VAL A 11 27.88 -50.22 3.10
N ALA A 12 26.57 -50.30 2.90
CA ALA A 12 25.87 -49.48 1.93
C ALA A 12 25.90 -48.02 2.41
N CYS A 13 26.95 -47.29 2.02
CA CYS A 13 26.96 -45.83 2.03
C CYS A 13 25.84 -45.37 1.09
N CYS A 14 24.65 -45.14 1.64
CA CYS A 14 23.62 -44.33 1.01
C CYS A 14 24.15 -42.90 0.91
N VAL A 15 24.98 -42.65 -0.10
CA VAL A 15 25.23 -41.31 -0.60
C VAL A 15 23.88 -40.83 -1.13
N PHE A 16 23.14 -40.11 -0.29
CA PHE A 16 22.04 -39.27 -0.75
C PHE A 16 22.68 -38.18 -1.64
N ILE A 17 22.83 -38.50 -2.92
CA ILE A 17 22.96 -37.51 -3.98
C ILE A 17 21.60 -36.80 -3.97
N VAL A 18 21.49 -35.74 -3.19
CA VAL A 18 20.41 -34.78 -3.34
C VAL A 18 20.59 -34.23 -4.75
N PRO A 19 19.69 -34.54 -5.70
CA PRO A 19 19.82 -34.01 -7.04
C PRO A 19 19.70 -32.50 -6.89
N VAL A 20 20.79 -31.81 -7.19
CA VAL A 20 20.83 -30.36 -7.44
C VAL A 20 20.11 -30.14 -8.79
N CYS A 21 18.85 -30.57 -8.87
CA CYS A 21 17.92 -30.07 -9.87
C CYS A 21 17.66 -28.63 -9.43
N GLY A 22 18.31 -27.70 -10.15
CA GLY A 22 18.35 -26.27 -9.93
C GLY A 22 17.00 -25.57 -10.07
N CYS A 23 16.08 -25.93 -9.19
CA CYS A 23 14.87 -25.17 -8.89
C CYS A 23 14.96 -24.86 -7.40
N TRP A 24 15.90 -23.99 -6.99
CA TRP A 24 15.83 -23.40 -5.65
C TRP A 24 14.47 -22.67 -5.58
N PRO A 25 13.52 -23.12 -4.75
CA PRO A 25 12.26 -22.38 -4.53
C PRO A 25 12.51 -21.06 -3.81
N GLY A 26 13.77 -20.74 -3.51
CA GLY A 26 14.18 -19.56 -2.75
C GLY A 26 14.22 -18.25 -3.53
N ALA A 27 13.97 -18.25 -4.85
CA ALA A 27 13.91 -17.00 -5.61
C ALA A 27 12.61 -16.20 -5.37
N ASP A 28 11.53 -16.85 -4.89
CA ASP A 28 10.28 -16.18 -4.50
C ASP A 28 10.26 -15.74 -3.02
N LEU A 29 11.31 -16.03 -2.24
CA LEU A 29 11.38 -15.64 -0.81
C LEU A 29 11.60 -14.13 -0.59
N ILE A 30 11.84 -13.36 -1.65
CA ILE A 30 11.89 -11.89 -1.61
C ILE A 30 10.70 -11.30 -2.42
N GLY A 31 9.57 -12.01 -2.45
CA GLY A 31 8.32 -11.48 -2.96
C GLY A 31 7.76 -10.39 -2.04
N THR A 32 7.27 -9.31 -2.63
CA THR A 32 6.29 -8.47 -1.94
C THR A 32 4.96 -9.22 -1.91
N TYR A 33 4.31 -9.24 -0.76
CA TYR A 33 2.94 -9.74 -0.66
C TYR A 33 1.99 -8.59 -0.39
N GLU A 34 0.81 -8.68 -1.00
CA GLU A 34 -0.33 -7.81 -0.72
C GLU A 34 -1.47 -8.65 -0.18
N LYS A 35 -2.06 -8.21 0.92
CA LYS A 35 -3.16 -8.92 1.56
C LYS A 35 -4.23 -7.93 1.99
N ASP A 36 -5.48 -8.25 1.67
CA ASP A 36 -6.62 -7.56 2.25
C ASP A 36 -6.67 -7.87 3.75
N ILE A 37 -6.57 -6.83 4.57
CA ILE A 37 -6.60 -6.91 6.03
C ILE A 37 -7.75 -6.08 6.62
N SER A 38 -8.77 -5.76 5.81
CA SER A 38 -9.92 -4.94 6.24
C SER A 38 -10.64 -5.52 7.45
N GLY A 39 -10.67 -6.85 7.60
CA GLY A 39 -11.24 -7.52 8.77
C GLY A 39 -10.44 -7.36 10.07
N LYS A 40 -9.25 -6.73 10.05
CA LYS A 40 -8.42 -6.55 11.25
C LYS A 40 -8.63 -5.16 11.85
N GLN A 41 -9.54 -5.05 12.83
CA GLN A 41 -9.94 -3.76 13.43
C GLN A 41 -8.77 -2.89 13.91
N ALA A 42 -7.71 -3.51 14.47
CA ALA A 42 -6.55 -2.78 14.98
C ALA A 42 -5.80 -1.95 13.92
N PHE A 43 -5.92 -2.30 12.63
CA PHE A 43 -5.23 -1.58 11.54
C PHE A 43 -6.05 -0.41 10.97
N TRP A 44 -7.32 -0.28 11.34
CA TRP A 44 -8.11 0.88 10.91
C TRP A 44 -7.69 2.18 11.60
N GLY A 45 -7.02 2.11 12.76
CA GLY A 45 -6.58 3.29 13.49
C GLY A 45 -7.76 4.18 13.88
N GLY A 46 -7.86 5.36 13.25
CA GLY A 46 -8.98 6.29 13.44
C GLY A 46 -10.12 6.15 12.42
N TYR A 47 -9.94 5.30 11.41
CA TYR A 47 -10.93 5.02 10.38
C TYR A 47 -11.83 3.84 10.78
N SER A 48 -12.82 3.53 9.94
CA SER A 48 -13.60 2.29 10.01
C SER A 48 -14.20 1.97 8.65
N GLU A 49 -14.45 0.70 8.40
CA GLU A 49 -15.10 0.25 7.16
C GLU A 49 -16.48 0.88 7.00
N GLY A 50 -16.80 1.37 5.80
CA GLY A 50 -18.05 2.06 5.47
C GLY A 50 -18.16 3.48 6.02
N GLN A 51 -17.18 3.97 6.81
CA GLN A 51 -17.23 5.33 7.33
C GLN A 51 -16.99 6.33 6.21
N THR A 52 -17.89 7.31 6.12
CA THR A 52 -17.76 8.42 5.18
C THR A 52 -17.11 9.63 5.85
N TYR A 53 -16.13 10.20 5.16
CA TYR A 53 -15.45 11.44 5.49
C TYR A 53 -15.71 12.48 4.40
N VAL A 54 -15.88 13.73 4.80
CA VAL A 54 -15.97 14.89 3.92
C VAL A 54 -14.60 15.53 3.82
N LEU A 55 -14.16 15.76 2.59
CA LEU A 55 -12.91 16.44 2.30
C LEU A 55 -13.01 17.94 2.58
N LEU A 56 -12.05 18.51 3.33
CA LEU A 56 -12.10 19.92 3.74
C LEU A 56 -11.41 20.87 2.74
N HIS A 57 -10.52 20.35 1.89
CA HIS A 57 -9.74 21.13 0.93
C HIS A 57 -9.70 20.44 -0.44
N ASP A 58 -9.53 21.21 -1.51
CA ASP A 58 -9.24 20.65 -2.83
C ASP A 58 -7.94 19.82 -2.77
N ILE A 59 -7.94 18.63 -3.36
CA ILE A 59 -6.77 17.74 -3.44
C ILE A 59 -6.50 17.31 -4.87
N PHE A 60 -5.25 16.98 -5.16
CA PHE A 60 -4.86 16.42 -6.44
C PHE A 60 -5.10 14.91 -6.47
N LEU A 61 -5.71 14.44 -7.56
CA LEU A 61 -5.77 13.02 -7.87
C LEU A 61 -4.55 12.64 -8.72
N LYS A 62 -3.63 11.85 -8.18
CA LYS A 62 -2.41 11.43 -8.87
C LYS A 62 -2.49 9.97 -9.32
N ARG A 63 -1.90 9.64 -10.47
CA ARG A 63 -1.69 8.26 -10.91
C ARG A 63 -0.36 7.73 -10.36
N ASP A 64 -0.37 6.50 -9.82
CA ASP A 64 0.86 5.78 -9.45
C ASP A 64 1.80 5.63 -10.66
N PRO A 65 3.12 5.77 -10.49
CA PRO A 65 4.07 5.34 -11.50
C PRO A 65 3.78 3.88 -11.90
N PRO A 66 3.78 3.54 -13.19
CA PRO A 66 3.47 2.19 -13.66
C PRO A 66 4.47 1.12 -13.17
N GLU A 67 5.59 1.52 -12.56
CA GLU A 67 6.71 0.64 -12.19
C GLU A 67 6.85 0.45 -10.67
N THR A 68 6.09 1.18 -9.85
CA THR A 68 6.07 0.98 -8.40
C THR A 68 5.11 -0.15 -8.05
N TYR A 69 5.67 -1.33 -7.78
CA TYR A 69 5.01 -2.48 -7.15
C TYR A 69 3.64 -2.86 -7.69
N ASN A 70 3.58 -3.65 -8.77
CA ASN A 70 2.42 -4.46 -9.19
C ASN A 70 1.05 -3.75 -9.11
N SER A 71 1.03 -2.42 -9.21
CA SER A 71 -0.08 -1.62 -8.75
C SER A 71 -1.05 -1.44 -9.91
N LYS A 72 -2.13 -2.21 -9.87
CA LYS A 72 -3.33 -1.91 -10.63
C LYS A 72 -3.72 -0.47 -10.30
N ILE A 73 -3.44 0.46 -11.22
CA ILE A 73 -3.77 1.90 -11.23
C ILE A 73 -4.21 2.41 -9.85
N ARG A 74 -3.23 2.64 -8.95
CA ARG A 74 -3.52 3.32 -7.68
C ARG A 74 -3.67 4.81 -7.98
N MET A 75 -4.72 5.40 -7.43
CA MET A 75 -4.91 6.83 -7.44
C MET A 75 -4.63 7.35 -6.03
N TYR A 76 -3.79 8.37 -5.91
CA TYR A 76 -3.47 8.97 -4.62
C TYR A 76 -4.16 10.31 -4.46
N ALA A 77 -4.71 10.54 -3.28
CA ALA A 77 -5.17 11.84 -2.82
C ALA A 77 -3.97 12.68 -2.36
N GLY A 78 -3.34 13.44 -3.25
CA GLY A 78 -2.24 14.34 -2.90
C GLY A 78 -2.74 15.68 -2.37
N VAL A 79 -2.24 16.11 -1.22
CA VAL A 79 -2.55 17.43 -0.63
C VAL A 79 -1.55 18.48 -1.15
N PRO A 80 -2.00 19.63 -1.69
CA PRO A 80 -1.13 20.79 -1.90
C PRO A 80 -0.82 21.52 -0.57
N PRO A 81 0.37 22.12 -0.39
CA PRO A 81 1.69 21.65 -0.77
C PRO A 81 2.30 20.80 0.37
N ARG A 82 2.71 19.57 0.06
CA ARG A 82 3.72 18.87 0.88
C ARG A 82 4.83 18.32 -0.01
N GLU A 83 6.04 18.54 0.49
CA GLU A 83 7.42 18.20 0.08
C GLU A 83 7.71 16.77 -0.40
N LEU A 84 6.74 15.99 -0.85
CA LEU A 84 7.04 14.65 -1.37
C LEU A 84 7.52 14.74 -2.82
N THR A 85 8.73 15.28 -2.97
CA THR A 85 9.58 15.10 -4.14
C THR A 85 10.26 13.75 -3.99
N TYR A 86 9.83 12.76 -4.76
CA TYR A 86 10.60 11.53 -4.89
C TYR A 86 10.97 11.30 -6.35
N CYS A 87 12.23 10.91 -6.56
CA CYS A 87 12.77 10.63 -7.88
C CYS A 87 12.77 9.13 -8.10
N VAL A 88 11.99 8.64 -9.07
CA VAL A 88 12.07 7.26 -9.54
C VAL A 88 12.60 7.30 -10.96
N ARG A 89 13.80 6.76 -11.17
CA ARG A 89 14.45 6.65 -12.49
C ARG A 89 14.56 8.00 -13.25
N GLY A 90 14.82 9.09 -12.53
CA GLY A 90 14.98 10.42 -13.13
C GLY A 90 13.67 11.18 -13.33
N LEU A 91 12.51 10.56 -13.06
CA LEU A 91 11.23 11.26 -13.04
C LEU A 91 10.99 11.84 -11.65
N ILE A 92 10.92 13.17 -11.58
CA ILE A 92 10.57 13.90 -10.38
C ILE A 92 9.06 13.86 -10.25
N TYR A 93 8.56 13.12 -9.25
CA TYR A 93 7.15 13.16 -8.88
C TYR A 93 6.99 14.20 -7.79
N SER A 94 6.54 15.40 -8.17
CA SER A 94 6.15 16.47 -7.26
C SER A 94 4.64 16.73 -7.36
N SER A 95 4.10 17.46 -6.38
CA SER A 95 2.80 18.12 -6.51
C SER A 95 3.04 19.59 -6.90
N PRO A 96 2.09 20.21 -7.60
CA PRO A 96 1.96 21.67 -7.61
C PRO A 96 1.86 22.19 -6.19
N ASP A 97 2.37 23.40 -5.98
CA ASP A 97 2.28 24.13 -4.71
C ASP A 97 0.85 24.58 -4.42
N SER A 98 0.06 24.84 -5.47
CA SER A 98 -1.34 25.23 -5.36
C SER A 98 -2.19 24.72 -6.54
N ILE A 99 -3.51 24.79 -6.36
CA ILE A 99 -4.49 24.46 -7.40
C ILE A 99 -4.38 25.44 -8.58
N GLU A 100 -4.09 26.71 -8.30
CA GLU A 100 -3.92 27.77 -9.30
C GLU A 100 -2.70 27.48 -10.18
N GLN A 101 -1.57 27.12 -9.57
CA GLN A 101 -0.36 26.77 -10.30
C GLN A 101 -0.60 25.59 -11.25
N TYR A 102 -1.34 24.56 -10.80
CA TYR A 102 -1.71 23.45 -11.65
C TYR A 102 -2.61 23.86 -12.82
N ARG A 103 -3.54 24.79 -12.61
CA ARG A 103 -4.44 25.26 -13.66
C ARG A 103 -3.70 26.09 -14.71
N ASP A 104 -2.67 26.82 -14.30
CA ASP A 104 -1.87 27.67 -15.18
C ASP A 104 -0.95 26.84 -16.09
N ALA A 105 -0.40 25.72 -15.59
CA ALA A 105 0.54 24.85 -16.33
C ALA A 105 0.33 23.35 -16.03
N PRO A 106 -0.82 22.74 -16.39
CA PRO A 106 -1.11 21.34 -16.04
C PRO A 106 -0.13 20.33 -16.65
N GLU A 107 0.51 20.67 -17.77
CA GLU A 107 1.52 19.87 -18.45
C GLU A 107 2.82 19.66 -17.65
N GLU A 108 3.10 20.51 -16.65
CA GLU A 108 4.25 20.34 -15.75
C GLU A 108 4.05 19.16 -14.78
N TRP A 109 2.80 18.72 -14.57
CA TRP A 109 2.45 17.59 -13.70
C TRP A 109 1.60 16.53 -14.42
N PRO A 110 2.15 15.83 -15.44
CA PRO A 110 1.41 14.84 -16.23
C PRO A 110 0.87 13.63 -15.42
N GLN A 111 1.42 13.42 -14.22
CA GLN A 111 0.97 12.43 -13.24
C GLN A 111 -0.37 12.79 -12.59
N ILE A 112 -0.74 14.07 -12.55
CA ILE A 112 -2.02 14.53 -12.00
C ILE A 112 -3.14 14.28 -13.03
N LYS A 113 -4.20 13.64 -12.57
CA LYS A 113 -5.42 13.33 -13.35
C LYS A 113 -6.56 14.31 -13.11
N GLY A 114 -6.39 15.16 -12.10
CA GLY A 114 -7.18 16.37 -11.87
C GLY A 114 -7.37 16.60 -10.38
N ILE A 115 -8.48 17.22 -10.01
CA ILE A 115 -8.69 17.77 -8.66
C ILE A 115 -10.00 17.21 -8.08
N ILE A 116 -9.93 16.60 -6.90
CA ILE A 116 -11.11 16.29 -6.10
C ILE A 116 -11.43 17.51 -5.25
N LYS A 117 -12.68 17.97 -5.31
CA LYS A 117 -13.12 19.21 -4.68
C LYS A 117 -13.35 19.07 -3.19
N ALA A 118 -13.09 20.14 -2.45
CA ALA A 118 -13.58 20.27 -1.07
C ALA A 118 -15.11 20.02 -1.03
N GLY A 119 -15.57 19.39 0.04
CA GLY A 119 -16.95 18.93 0.19
C GLY A 119 -17.19 17.52 -0.36
N THR A 120 -16.28 16.95 -1.15
CA THR A 120 -16.45 15.58 -1.67
C THR A 120 -16.45 14.53 -0.56
N LYS A 121 -17.36 13.57 -0.67
CA LYS A 121 -17.49 12.44 0.24
C LYS A 121 -16.59 11.27 -0.16
N LEU A 122 -15.83 10.76 0.80
CA LEU A 122 -14.92 9.64 0.69
C LEU A 122 -15.36 8.53 1.66
N GLU A 123 -15.79 7.39 1.14
CA GLU A 123 -16.20 6.23 1.95
C GLU A 123 -15.03 5.25 2.09
N CYS A 124 -14.58 4.99 3.31
CA CYS A 124 -13.53 4.02 3.58
C CYS A 124 -13.99 2.59 3.25
N THR A 125 -13.35 1.94 2.28
CA THR A 125 -13.82 0.63 1.78
C THR A 125 -12.92 -0.54 2.10
N LYS A 126 -11.59 -0.34 2.22
CA LYS A 126 -10.68 -1.46 2.49
C LYS A 126 -9.31 -1.03 3.01
N ILE A 127 -8.60 -1.97 3.62
CA ILE A 127 -7.20 -1.87 3.98
C ILE A 127 -6.39 -2.93 3.25
N ILE A 128 -5.34 -2.52 2.56
CA ILE A 128 -4.36 -3.45 2.00
C ILE A 128 -3.08 -3.36 2.82
N GLY A 129 -2.71 -4.49 3.43
CA GLY A 129 -1.41 -4.69 4.04
C GLY A 129 -0.40 -5.12 2.98
N TRP A 130 0.80 -4.57 3.03
CA TRP A 130 1.90 -4.93 2.17
C TRP A 130 3.18 -5.10 2.99
N GLY A 131 3.99 -6.08 2.60
CA GLY A 131 5.23 -6.38 3.30
C GLY A 131 6.17 -7.22 2.45
N THR A 132 7.36 -7.43 2.98
CA THR A 132 8.28 -8.47 2.50
C THR A 132 8.64 -9.37 3.67
N LEU A 133 9.38 -10.44 3.42
CA LEU A 133 9.89 -11.30 4.49
C LEU A 133 10.76 -10.55 5.53
N MET A 134 11.40 -9.44 5.14
CA MET A 134 12.37 -8.72 5.98
C MET A 134 11.88 -7.39 6.54
N TRP A 135 10.73 -6.89 6.08
CA TRP A 135 10.21 -5.58 6.50
C TRP A 135 8.85 -5.72 7.19
N PRO A 136 8.61 -4.96 8.27
CA PRO A 136 7.33 -4.98 8.98
C PRO A 136 6.18 -4.63 8.03
N MET A 137 5.01 -5.19 8.31
CA MET A 137 3.82 -5.02 7.48
C MET A 137 3.37 -3.57 7.52
N SER A 138 3.49 -2.86 6.41
CA SER A 138 2.87 -1.55 6.23
C SER A 138 1.46 -1.74 5.68
N HIS A 139 0.62 -0.72 5.77
CA HIS A 139 -0.71 -0.77 5.19
C HIS A 139 -1.16 0.56 4.61
N THR A 140 -2.15 0.47 3.73
CA THR A 140 -2.81 1.60 3.09
C THR A 140 -4.31 1.45 3.28
N ILE A 141 -4.97 2.55 3.66
CA ILE A 141 -6.42 2.66 3.68
C ILE A 141 -6.87 3.21 2.33
N TYR A 142 -7.89 2.57 1.76
CA TYR A 142 -8.53 3.02 0.54
C TYR A 142 -9.93 3.54 0.80
N ALA A 143 -10.30 4.59 0.09
CA ALA A 143 -11.65 5.12 0.06
C ALA A 143 -12.21 5.11 -1.36
N THR A 144 -13.52 4.99 -1.48
CA THR A 144 -14.26 5.21 -2.73
C THR A 144 -14.84 6.62 -2.72
N VAL A 145 -14.60 7.37 -3.79
CA VAL A 145 -15.20 8.70 -4.01
C VAL A 145 -16.69 8.53 -4.26
N LYS A 146 -17.55 9.23 -3.50
CA LYS A 146 -19.01 9.06 -3.55
C LYS A 146 -19.74 10.11 -4.38
N ASP A 147 -19.08 11.22 -4.70
CA ASP A 147 -19.67 12.33 -5.48
C ASP A 147 -18.61 13.06 -6.36
N GLY A 148 -19.08 13.90 -7.28
CA GLY A 148 -18.25 14.66 -8.21
C GLY A 148 -17.72 13.87 -9.41
N ASP A 149 -16.77 14.47 -10.13
CA ASP A 149 -16.22 13.96 -11.41
C ASP A 149 -15.50 12.62 -11.30
N TYR A 150 -15.09 12.24 -10.08
CA TYR A 150 -14.35 11.01 -9.79
C TYR A 150 -15.19 9.97 -9.03
N THR A 151 -16.52 10.09 -9.05
CA THR A 151 -17.42 9.13 -8.39
C THR A 151 -17.10 7.67 -8.76
N GLY A 152 -17.10 6.79 -7.76
CA GLY A 152 -16.82 5.36 -7.90
C GLY A 152 -15.34 5.01 -8.04
N LYS A 153 -14.44 6.00 -8.06
CA LYS A 153 -12.99 5.76 -8.07
C LYS A 153 -12.50 5.38 -6.68
N LEU A 154 -11.64 4.36 -6.64
CA LEU A 154 -10.94 3.93 -5.44
C LEU A 154 -9.61 4.70 -5.33
N ILE A 155 -9.37 5.36 -4.20
CA ILE A 155 -8.19 6.19 -3.95
C ILE A 155 -7.49 5.78 -2.66
N ASP A 156 -6.16 5.86 -2.65
CA ASP A 156 -5.31 5.80 -1.47
C ASP A 156 -5.42 7.15 -0.72
N ILE A 157 -5.79 7.09 0.56
CA ILE A 157 -5.98 8.27 1.42
C ILE A 157 -4.86 8.45 2.46
N LYS A 158 -3.72 7.79 2.29
CA LYS A 158 -2.56 7.86 3.21
C LYS A 158 -2.03 9.27 3.39
N ASP A 159 -2.02 10.07 2.33
CA ASP A 159 -1.60 11.48 2.37
C ASP A 159 -2.65 12.38 3.05
N LEU A 160 -3.89 11.90 3.20
CA LEU A 160 -4.95 12.54 4.00
C LEU A 160 -4.95 12.08 5.46
N SER A 161 -3.96 11.27 5.85
CA SER A 161 -3.89 10.64 7.16
C SER A 161 -2.74 11.19 8.00
N LEU A 162 -2.91 11.17 9.32
CA LEU A 162 -1.83 11.25 10.31
C LEU A 162 -1.35 9.84 10.68
N ARG A 163 -0.05 9.68 10.94
CA ARG A 163 0.52 8.41 11.41
C ARG A 163 0.68 8.45 12.93
N SER A 164 0.26 7.38 13.59
CA SER A 164 0.54 7.16 15.01
C SER A 164 1.10 5.75 15.20
N ARG A 165 1.83 5.52 16.29
CA ARG A 165 2.20 4.16 16.70
C ARG A 165 1.18 3.63 17.68
N VAL A 166 0.74 2.41 17.47
CA VAL A 166 -0.13 1.68 18.38
C VAL A 166 0.46 0.31 18.67
N LYS A 167 0.19 -0.19 19.88
CA LYS A 167 0.61 -1.53 20.27
C LYS A 167 -0.43 -2.55 19.80
N ILE A 168 -0.02 -3.49 18.94
CA ILE A 168 -0.87 -4.59 18.46
C ILE A 168 -0.23 -5.90 18.95
N GLY A 169 -0.75 -6.44 20.05
CA GLY A 169 -0.13 -7.59 20.71
C GLY A 169 1.19 -7.21 21.38
N PHE A 170 2.29 -7.79 20.92
CA PHE A 170 3.65 -7.50 21.41
C PHE A 170 4.41 -6.49 20.56
N ASP A 171 3.89 -6.16 19.37
CA ASP A 171 4.55 -5.31 18.39
C ASP A 171 4.01 -3.87 18.42
N GLU A 172 4.86 -2.90 18.08
CA GLU A 172 4.45 -1.54 17.75
C GLU A 172 4.25 -1.42 16.24
N GLU A 173 3.06 -1.01 15.84
CA GLU A 173 2.69 -0.84 14.44
C GLU A 173 2.28 0.60 14.16
N TYR A 174 2.59 1.09 12.96
CA TYR A 174 2.06 2.38 12.52
C TYR A 174 0.64 2.20 12.00
N VAL A 175 -0.30 3.00 12.49
CA VAL A 175 -1.67 3.08 11.97
C VAL A 175 -1.98 4.49 11.48
N LEU A 176 -2.97 4.56 10.60
CA LEU A 176 -3.44 5.80 9.99
C LEU A 176 -4.68 6.33 10.73
N HIS A 177 -4.71 7.63 10.96
CA HIS A 177 -5.86 8.36 11.50
C HIS A 177 -6.29 9.45 10.53
N PRO A 178 -7.60 9.77 10.44
CA PRO A 178 -8.05 10.93 9.69
C PRO A 178 -7.30 12.18 10.16
N ASN A 179 -6.72 12.93 9.21
CA ASN A 179 -6.20 14.25 9.54
C ASN A 179 -7.38 15.22 9.70
N PRO A 180 -7.65 15.76 10.91
CA PRO A 180 -8.81 16.63 11.14
C PRO A 180 -8.75 17.94 10.33
N ASP A 181 -7.57 18.34 9.86
CA ASP A 181 -7.41 19.51 8.99
C ASP A 181 -7.83 19.21 7.54
N LEU A 182 -7.94 17.95 7.14
CA LEU A 182 -8.22 17.54 5.76
C LEU A 182 -9.52 16.74 5.62
N LEU A 183 -9.92 16.03 6.67
CA LEU A 183 -11.04 15.11 6.69
C LEU A 183 -11.89 15.34 7.93
N LYS A 184 -13.20 15.41 7.73
CA LYS A 184 -14.19 15.46 8.82
C LYS A 184 -15.20 14.33 8.65
N LYS A 185 -15.64 13.69 9.73
CA LYS A 185 -16.67 12.64 9.59
C LYS A 185 -17.98 13.28 9.14
N GLU A 186 -18.69 12.62 8.23
CA GLU A 186 -19.93 13.17 7.65
C GLU A 186 -20.96 13.59 8.72
N ASN A 187 -21.11 12.81 9.79
CA ASN A 187 -22.04 13.08 10.88
C ASN A 187 -21.66 14.28 11.76
N GLU A 188 -20.44 14.82 11.63
CA GLU A 188 -19.94 15.97 12.38
C GLU A 188 -20.07 17.28 11.61
N VAL A 189 -20.52 17.25 10.35
CA VAL A 189 -20.61 18.44 9.46
C VAL A 189 -21.87 19.29 9.72
N ASN A 190 -22.69 18.93 10.71
CA ASN A 190 -23.92 19.65 11.09
C ASN A 190 -23.67 20.90 11.94
#